data_AF-A0A7W0XUF6-F1
#
_entry.id   AF-A0A7W0XUF6-F1
#
_cell.length_a   1.000
_cell.length_b   1.000
_cell.length_c   1.000
_cell.angle_alpha   90.00
_cell.angle_beta   90.00
_cell.angle_gamma   90.00
#
_symmetry.space_group_name_H-M   'P 1'
#
loop_
_entity.id
_entity.type
_entity.pdbx_description
1 polymer ?
#
loop_
_entity_poly.entity_id
_entity_poly.type
_entity_poly.pdbx_seq_one_letter_code
_entity_poly.pdbx_strand_id
1 'polypeptide(L)' 'VRVGRVAMVRDLLATVTTGELAATRKGPWDPEYPETTPACLHVILQEEWEHHRYAVRDLDAIEATSDA' A
#
# COMPACT_ATOMS: atom_id res chain seq x y z
N VAL A 1 -0.57 9.30 11.37
CA VAL A 1 -1.39 9.03 10.16
C VAL A 1 -1.07 7.66 9.54
N ARG A 2 0.18 7.36 9.10
CA ARG A 2 0.54 6.06 8.47
C ARG A 2 0.19 4.83 9.32
N VAL A 3 0.63 4.79 10.58
CA VAL A 3 0.34 3.64 11.49
C VAL A 3 -1.16 3.34 11.58
N GLY A 4 -2.00 4.38 11.67
CA GLY A 4 -3.45 4.20 11.70
C GLY A 4 -4.03 3.65 10.39
N ARG A 5 -3.46 4.05 9.23
CA ARG A 5 -3.88 3.51 7.92
C ARG A 5 -3.46 2.06 7.74
N VAL A 6 -2.25 1.70 8.17
CA VAL A 6 -1.77 0.31 8.14
C VAL A 6 -2.60 -0.56 9.09
N ALA A 7 -2.93 -0.08 10.29
CA ALA A 7 -3.81 -0.79 11.22
C ALA A 7 -5.17 -1.09 10.58
N MET A 8 -5.80 -0.11 9.94
CA MET A 8 -7.07 -0.28 9.22
C MET A 8 -7.01 -1.38 8.14
N VAL A 9 -5.93 -1.43 7.34
CA VAL A 9 -5.76 -2.48 6.33
C VAL A 9 -5.56 -3.85 6.98
N ARG A 10 -4.81 -3.93 8.08
CA ARG A 10 -4.61 -5.17 8.84
C ARG A 10 -5.92 -5.68 9.45
N ASP A 11 -6.73 -4.78 10.01
CA ASP A 11 -8.02 -5.12 10.61
C ASP A 11 -8.99 -5.65 9.54
N LEU A 12 -9.00 -5.06 8.34
CA LEU A 12 -9.76 -5.59 7.20
C LEU A 12 -9.29 -7.01 6.85
N LEU A 13 -7.99 -7.21 6.66
CA LEU A 13 -7.42 -8.50 6.27
C LEU A 13 -7.70 -9.60 7.30
N ALA A 14 -7.87 -9.25 8.58
CA ALA A 14 -8.16 -10.19 9.65
C ALA A 14 -9.56 -10.83 9.54
N THR A 15 -10.51 -10.16 8.87
CA THR A 15 -11.92 -10.59 8.84
C THR A 15 -12.49 -10.74 7.43
N VAL A 16 -11.80 -10.26 6.40
CA VAL A 16 -12.31 -10.24 5.02
C VAL A 16 -12.55 -11.65 4.49
N THR A 17 -13.68 -11.83 3.83
CA THR A 17 -14.09 -13.08 3.18
C THR A 17 -13.67 -13.12 1.72
N THR A 18 -13.64 -14.32 1.13
CA THR A 18 -13.39 -14.48 -0.32
C THR A 18 -14.40 -13.73 -1.18
N GLY A 19 -15.68 -13.65 -0.75
CA GLY A 19 -16.72 -12.92 -1.48
C GLY A 19 -16.49 -11.41 -1.47
N GLU A 20 -16.06 -10.87 -0.32
CA GLU A 20 -15.69 -9.45 -0.21
C GLU A 20 -14.42 -9.13 -1.00
N LEU A 21 -13.45 -10.04 -1.00
CA LEU A 21 -12.27 -9.94 -1.87
C LEU A 21 -12.66 -9.99 -3.34
N ALA A 22 -13.65 -10.78 -3.76
CA ALA A 22 -14.07 -10.80 -5.18
C ALA A 22 -14.83 -9.53 -5.62
N ALA A 23 -15.21 -8.65 -4.70
CA ALA A 23 -16.03 -7.49 -5.01
C ALA A 23 -15.25 -6.43 -5.81
N THR A 24 -15.91 -5.84 -6.80
CA THR A 24 -15.41 -4.70 -7.56
C THR A 24 -15.69 -3.37 -6.83
N ARG A 25 -14.82 -2.40 -7.04
CA ARG A 25 -14.83 -1.07 -6.43
C ARG A 25 -14.54 -0.03 -7.50
N LYS A 26 -15.29 1.07 -7.50
CA LYS A 26 -14.98 2.23 -8.34
C LYS A 26 -13.95 3.09 -7.62
N GLY A 27 -12.85 3.38 -8.30
CA GLY A 27 -11.85 4.31 -7.79
C GLY A 27 -12.42 5.73 -7.70
N PRO A 28 -12.00 6.55 -6.71
CA PRO A 28 -12.44 7.94 -6.63
C PRO A 28 -11.87 8.83 -7.74
N TRP A 29 -10.75 8.41 -8.36
CA TRP A 29 -10.03 9.18 -9.38
C TRP A 29 -10.27 8.68 -10.80
N ASP A 30 -10.82 7.47 -10.95
CA ASP A 30 -11.06 6.82 -12.25
C ASP A 30 -12.25 5.84 -12.17
N PRO A 31 -13.49 6.33 -11.97
CA PRO A 31 -14.64 5.49 -11.69
C PRO A 31 -15.10 4.63 -12.88
N GLU A 32 -14.66 4.94 -14.09
CA GLU A 32 -14.88 4.18 -15.33
C GLU A 32 -14.11 2.85 -15.37
N TYR A 33 -13.03 2.73 -14.59
CA TYR A 33 -12.20 1.53 -14.53
C TYR A 33 -12.29 0.90 -13.14
N PRO A 34 -13.34 0.09 -12.88
CA PRO A 34 -13.51 -0.54 -11.58
C PRO A 34 -12.45 -1.62 -11.35
N GLU A 35 -11.89 -1.63 -10.16
CA GLU A 35 -10.88 -2.59 -9.74
C GLU A 35 -11.46 -3.61 -8.76
N THR A 36 -10.88 -4.79 -8.72
CA THR A 36 -11.22 -5.78 -7.70
C THR A 36 -10.57 -5.39 -6.36
N THR A 37 -11.20 -5.73 -5.24
CA THR A 37 -10.61 -5.52 -3.90
C THR A 37 -9.17 -6.06 -3.76
N PRO A 38 -8.76 -7.21 -4.34
CA PRO A 38 -7.39 -7.71 -4.24
C PRO A 38 -6.44 -6.89 -5.11
N ALA A 39 -6.88 -6.38 -6.26
CA ALA A 39 -6.09 -5.44 -7.05
C ALA A 39 -5.80 -4.16 -6.27
N CYS A 40 -6.81 -3.60 -5.57
CA CYS A 40 -6.59 -2.45 -4.69
C CYS A 40 -5.61 -2.75 -3.55
N LEU A 41 -5.68 -3.93 -2.93
CA LEU A 41 -4.74 -4.36 -1.89
C LEU A 41 -3.31 -4.52 -2.43
N HIS A 42 -3.15 -5.08 -3.63
CA HIS A 42 -1.83 -5.20 -4.27
C HIS A 42 -1.19 -3.84 -4.52
N VAL A 43 -1.95 -2.83 -4.95
CA VAL A 43 -1.44 -1.46 -5.08
C VAL A 43 -0.93 -0.96 -3.73
N ILE A 44 -1.72 -1.06 -2.66
CA ILE A 44 -1.28 -0.61 -1.32
C ILE A 44 0.04 -1.29 -0.91
N LEU A 45 0.15 -2.60 -1.10
CA LEU A 45 1.34 -3.36 -0.70
C LEU A 45 2.56 -3.02 -1.57
N GLN A 46 2.36 -2.86 -2.88
CA GLN A 46 3.41 -2.52 -3.83
C GLN A 46 3.96 -1.12 -3.58
N GLU A 47 3.08 -0.13 -3.41
CA GLU A 47 3.46 1.26 -3.13
C GLU A 47 4.21 1.36 -1.80
N GLU A 48 3.74 0.69 -0.74
CA GLU A 48 4.44 0.69 0.53
C GLU A 48 5.83 0.03 0.44
N TRP A 49 5.98 -1.05 -0.34
CA TRP A 49 7.27 -1.70 -0.58
C TRP A 49 8.23 -0.78 -1.34
N GLU A 50 7.79 -0.21 -2.46
CA GLU A 50 8.63 0.65 -3.30
C GLU A 50 9.04 1.92 -2.56
N HIS A 51 8.10 2.57 -1.86
CA HIS A 51 8.42 3.74 -1.03
C HIS A 51 9.41 3.41 0.09
N HIS A 52 9.24 2.27 0.76
CA HIS A 52 10.21 1.85 1.78
C HIS A 52 11.60 1.61 1.19
N ARG A 53 11.66 0.91 0.04
CA ARG A 53 12.92 0.64 -0.67
C ARG A 53 13.65 1.93 -1.06
N TYR A 54 12.94 2.91 -1.60
CA TYR A 54 13.53 4.20 -1.94
C TYR A 54 13.96 5.00 -0.71
N ALA A 55 13.14 5.02 0.35
CA ALA A 55 13.48 5.73 1.58
C ALA A 55 14.75 5.18 2.23
N VAL A 56 14.90 3.85 2.29
CA VAL A 56 16.10 3.20 2.85
C VAL A 56 17.32 3.51 1.98
N ARG A 57 17.22 3.32 0.65
CA ARG A 57 18.32 3.65 -0.28
C ARG A 57 18.83 5.08 -0.10
N ASP A 58 17.91 6.03 -0.01
CA ASP A 58 18.25 7.44 0.06
C ASP A 58 18.84 7.80 1.43
N LEU A 59 18.36 7.17 2.50
CA LEU A 59 18.95 7.30 3.84
C LEU A 59 20.39 6.76 3.86
N ASP A 60 20.62 5.57 3.32
CA ASP A 60 21.96 4.97 3.23
C ASP A 60 22.93 5.89 2.46
N ALA A 61 22.46 6.53 1.37
CA ALA A 61 23.26 7.47 0.59
C ALA A 61 23.60 8.76 1.36
N ILE A 62 22.67 9.26 2.18
CA ILE A 62 22.87 10.44 3.03
C ILE A 62 23.87 10.12 4.14
N GLU A 63 23.73 8.96 4.80
CA GLU A 63 24.65 8.50 5.85
C GLU A 63 26.07 8.34 5.29
N ALA A 64 26.23 7.66 4.15
CA ALA A 64 27.52 7.48 3.49
C ALA A 64 28.20 8.81 3.08
N THR A 65 27.42 9.83 2.73
CA THR A 65 27.96 11.16 2.41
C THR A 65 28.33 11.95 3.67
N SER A 66 27.67 11.69 4.79
CA SER A 66 27.92 12.38 6.06
C SER A 66 29.17 11.84 6.79
N ASP A 67 29.52 10.58 6.55
CA ASP A 67 30.70 9.91 7.12
C ASP A 67 32.01 10.14 6.32
N ALA A 68 31.92 10.76 5.14
CA ALA A 68 33.05 11.04 4.24
C ALA A 68 33.66 12.44 4.45
#